data_AF-R6HGM3-F1
#
_entry.id   AF-R6HGM3-F1
#
_cell.length_a   1.000
_cell.length_b   1.000
_cell.length_c   1.000
_cell.angle_alpha   90.00
_cell.angle_beta   90.00
_cell.angle_gamma   90.00
#
_symmetry.space_group_name_H-M   'P 1'
#
loop_
_entity.id
_entity.type
_entity.pdbx_description
1 polymer ?
#
loop_
_entity_poly.entity_id
_entity_poly.type
_entity_poly.pdbx_seq_one_letter_code
_entity_poly.pdbx_strand_id
1 'polypeptide(L)'
;MIDAIEKTIRTQGLFSAATPVVAMVSGGSDSTALAYLISDLYKRGLVGQPAILHVNHLLRGEDAYADQRFVEKLAAHLEIPFFSCEIDVAALAKATGGG
;
A
#
# COMPACT_ATOMS: atom_id res chain seq x y z
N MET A 1 -15.49 -1.37 15.14
CA MET A 1 -14.52 -2.00 14.22
C MET A 1 -13.15 -1.37 14.37
N ILE A 2 -13.05 -0.04 14.31
CA ILE A 2 -11.83 0.71 14.57
C ILE A 2 -11.24 0.43 15.97
N ASP A 3 -12.05 0.28 17.01
CA ASP A 3 -11.54 0.02 18.37
C ASP A 3 -10.78 -1.32 18.48
N ALA A 4 -11.23 -2.34 17.73
CA ALA A 4 -10.54 -3.63 17.68
C ALA A 4 -9.19 -3.53 16.96
N ILE A 5 -9.14 -2.71 15.91
CA ILE A 5 -7.91 -2.41 15.16
C ILE A 5 -6.95 -1.63 16.05
N GLU A 6 -7.41 -0.57 16.71
CA GLU A 6 -6.60 0.23 17.63
C GLU A 6 -6.06 -0.63 18.79
N LYS A 7 -6.91 -1.47 19.38
CA LYS A 7 -6.48 -2.44 20.40
C LYS A 7 -5.38 -3.35 19.87
N THR A 8 -5.54 -3.89 18.67
CA THR A 8 -4.55 -4.78 18.04
C THR A 8 -3.23 -4.06 17.80
N ILE A 9 -3.25 -2.85 17.25
CA ILE A 9 -2.07 -2.01 17.02
C ILE A 9 -1.31 -1.79 18.33
N ARG A 10 -2.02 -1.44 19.41
CA ARG A 10 -1.43 -1.21 20.74
C ARG A 10 -0.90 -2.49 21.37
N THR A 11 -1.67 -3.58 21.36
CA THR A 11 -1.30 -4.86 22.00
C THR A 11 -0.09 -5.51 21.30
N GLN A 12 0.00 -5.38 19.98
CA GLN A 12 1.09 -5.97 19.18
C GLN A 12 2.24 -4.99 18.93
N GLY A 13 2.13 -3.73 19.39
CA GLY A 13 3.16 -2.71 19.21
C GLY A 13 3.51 -2.43 17.74
N LEU A 14 2.53 -2.49 16.83
CA LEU A 14 2.78 -2.44 15.39
C LEU A 14 3.34 -1.09 14.93
N PHE A 15 2.74 0.00 15.40
CA PHE A 15 3.15 1.37 15.08
C PHE A 15 2.50 2.35 16.07
N SER A 16 2.93 3.61 15.99
CA SER A 16 2.40 4.72 16.79
C SER A 16 2.29 5.99 15.93
N ALA A 17 1.76 7.07 16.52
CA ALA A 17 1.72 8.40 15.91
C ALA A 17 3.11 8.91 15.46
N ALA A 18 4.19 8.41 16.07
CA ALA A 18 5.56 8.78 15.73
C ALA A 18 6.19 7.88 14.64
N THR A 19 5.48 6.86 14.18
CA THR A 19 6.00 5.84 13.27
C THR A 19 5.45 6.08 11.85
N PRO A 20 6.27 6.57 10.90
CA PRO A 20 5.87 6.64 9.49
C PRO A 20 5.57 5.23 8.96
N VAL A 21 4.58 5.12 8.07
CA VAL A 21 4.16 3.84 7.50
C VAL A 21 4.13 3.92 5.98
N VAL A 22 4.64 2.86 5.34
CA VAL A 22 4.48 2.65 3.89
C VAL A 22 3.45 1.55 3.68
N ALA A 23 2.31 1.90 3.10
CA ALA A 23 1.24 0.98 2.77
C ALA A 23 1.45 0.42 1.35
N MET A 24 1.68 -0.89 1.26
CA MET A 24 1.73 -1.59 -0.02
C MET A 24 0.30 -1.78 -0.56
N VAL A 25 -0.02 -1.15 -1.69
CA VAL A 25 -1.37 -1.18 -2.27
C VAL A 25 -1.33 -1.77 -3.68
N SER A 26 -1.96 -2.93 -3.87
CA SER A 26 -2.00 -3.61 -5.17
C SER A 26 -3.12 -3.13 -6.08
N GLY A 27 -4.13 -2.44 -5.53
CA GLY A 27 -5.37 -2.08 -6.23
C GLY A 27 -6.52 -3.05 -5.96
N GLY A 28 -6.26 -4.18 -5.29
CA GLY A 28 -7.30 -5.10 -4.82
C GLY A 28 -8.13 -4.51 -3.66
N SER A 29 -9.29 -5.11 -3.39
CA SER A 29 -10.24 -4.68 -2.36
C SER A 29 -9.60 -4.52 -0.98
N ASP A 30 -8.80 -5.51 -0.57
CA ASP A 30 -8.24 -5.56 0.78
C ASP A 30 -7.19 -4.48 0.98
N SER A 31 -6.32 -4.30 -0.01
CA SER A 31 -5.28 -3.27 0.01
C SER A 31 -5.87 -1.85 -0.10
N THR A 32 -6.98 -1.72 -0.81
CA THR A 32 -7.75 -0.47 -0.89
C THR A 32 -8.38 -0.13 0.45
N ALA A 33 -9.03 -1.12 1.09
CA ALA A 33 -9.61 -0.96 2.42
C ALA A 33 -8.54 -0.59 3.47
N LEU A 34 -7.35 -1.20 3.37
CA LEU A 34 -6.22 -0.86 4.21
C LEU A 34 -5.76 0.60 4.01
N ALA A 35 -5.72 1.09 2.77
CA ALA A 35 -5.37 2.49 2.50
C ALA A 35 -6.35 3.48 3.14
N TYR A 36 -7.66 3.21 3.04
CA TYR A 36 -8.69 4.00 3.73
C TYR A 36 -8.52 3.95 5.25
N LEU A 37 -8.26 2.77 5.81
CA LEU A 37 -8.05 2.60 7.23
C LEU A 37 -6.82 3.39 7.72
N ILE A 38 -5.69 3.33 7.00
CA ILE A 38 -4.48 4.07 7.35
C ILE A 38 -4.72 5.59 7.28
N SER A 39 -5.47 6.06 6.27
CA SER A 39 -5.87 7.48 6.17
C SER A 39 -6.68 7.91 7.40
N ASP A 40 -7.66 7.11 7.84
CA ASP A 40 -8.45 7.40 9.04
C ASP A 40 -7.60 7.37 10.32
N LEU A 41 -6.75 6.35 10.48
CA LEU A 41 -5.84 6.24 11.63
C LEU A 41 -4.88 7.43 11.70
N TYR A 42 -4.41 7.94 10.55
CA TYR A 42 -3.53 9.10 10.49
C TYR A 42 -4.27 10.37 10.94
N LYS A 43 -5.49 10.58 10.44
CA LYS A 43 -6.36 11.71 10.85
C LYS A 43 -6.68 11.67 12.35
N ARG A 44 -6.74 10.48 12.95
CA ARG A 44 -6.95 10.27 14.39
C ARG A 44 -5.65 10.33 15.22
N GLY A 45 -4.49 10.56 14.59
CA GLY A 45 -3.20 10.65 15.27
C GLY A 45 -2.72 9.32 15.87
N LEU A 46 -3.13 8.19 15.29
CA LEU A 46 -2.76 6.84 15.77
C LEU A 46 -1.60 6.21 14.99
N VAL A 47 -1.28 6.77 13.83
CA VAL A 47 -0.13 6.37 12.99
C VAL A 47 0.61 7.63 12.53
N GLY A 48 1.91 7.53 12.29
CA GLY A 48 2.70 8.61 11.71
C GLY A 48 2.41 8.79 10.21
N GLN A 49 3.19 9.68 9.59
CA GLN A 49 3.00 10.06 8.18
C GLN A 49 2.90 8.82 7.26
N PRO A 50 1.77 8.62 6.56
CA PRO A 50 1.63 7.51 5.63
C PRO A 50 2.21 7.86 4.25
N ALA A 51 2.62 6.82 3.53
CA ALA A 51 2.87 6.83 2.10
C ALA A 51 2.27 5.56 1.47
N ILE A 52 1.84 5.63 0.21
CA ILE A 52 1.36 4.49 -0.55
C ILE A 52 2.44 4.06 -1.55
N LEU A 53 2.72 2.77 -1.61
CA LEU A 53 3.61 2.16 -2.59
C LEU A 53 2.83 1.12 -3.41
N HIS A 54 2.84 1.26 -4.73
CA HIS A 54 2.34 0.26 -5.66
C HIS A 54 3.51 -0.44 -6.37
N VAL A 55 3.45 -1.78 -6.45
CA VAL A 55 4.41 -2.58 -7.21
C VAL A 55 3.73 -3.14 -8.45
N ASN A 56 4.07 -2.59 -9.60
CA ASN A 56 3.60 -3.06 -10.89
C ASN A 56 4.52 -4.19 -11.37
N HIS A 57 4.01 -5.41 -11.39
CA HIS A 57 4.78 -6.61 -11.74
C HIS A 57 4.84 -6.88 -13.26
N LEU A 58 4.25 -6.01 -14.08
CA LEU A 58 4.21 -6.08 -15.55
C LEU A 58 3.66 -7.39 -16.14
N LEU A 59 2.95 -8.21 -15.36
CA LEU A 59 2.49 -9.55 -15.75
C LEU A 59 1.40 -9.54 -16.84
N ARG A 60 0.74 -8.40 -17.08
CA ARG A 60 -0.43 -8.27 -17.98
C ARG A 60 -0.28 -7.19 -19.05
N GLY A 61 0.95 -6.73 -19.32
CA GLY A 61 1.18 -5.67 -20.30
C GLY A 61 0.43 -4.38 -19.95
N GLU A 62 -0.31 -3.82 -20.91
CA GLU A 62 -1.03 -2.54 -20.76
C GLU A 62 -2.07 -2.53 -19.62
N ASP A 63 -2.67 -3.69 -19.31
CA ASP A 63 -3.66 -3.80 -18.23
C ASP A 63 -3.04 -3.61 -16.85
N ALA A 64 -1.73 -3.87 -16.70
CA ALA A 64 -1.04 -3.67 -15.43
C ALA A 64 -0.98 -2.19 -15.02
N TYR A 65 -1.05 -1.26 -15.99
CA TYR A 65 -1.13 0.17 -15.71
C TYR A 65 -2.52 0.62 -15.25
N ALA A 66 -3.58 -0.17 -15.45
CA ALA A 66 -4.91 0.17 -14.95
C ALA A 66 -4.94 0.17 -13.43
N ASP A 67 -4.33 -0.84 -12.80
CA ASP A 67 -4.22 -0.95 -11.34
C ASP A 67 -3.36 0.17 -10.78
N GLN A 68 -2.21 0.45 -11.38
CA GLN A 68 -1.35 1.57 -10.97
C GLN A 68 -2.08 2.92 -11.03
N ARG A 69 -2.79 3.21 -12.13
CA ARG A 69 -3.60 4.44 -12.28
C ARG A 69 -4.73 4.51 -11.26
N PHE A 70 -5.34 3.37 -10.91
CA PHE A 70 -6.36 3.32 -9.87
C PHE A 70 -5.77 3.68 -8.50
N VAL A 71 -4.63 3.07 -8.14
CA VAL A 71 -3.98 3.33 -6.85
C VAL A 71 -3.45 4.76 -6.76
N GLU A 72 -2.92 5.32 -7.85
CA GLU A 72 -2.52 6.72 -7.91
C GLU A 72 -3.70 7.67 -7.61
N LYS A 73 -4.86 7.43 -8.24
CA LYS A 73 -6.08 8.21 -7.97
C LYS A 73 -6.57 8.03 -6.53
N LEU A 74 -6.50 6.82 -6.00
CA LEU A 74 -6.85 6.54 -4.60
C LEU A 74 -5.94 7.33 -3.65
N ALA A 75 -4.62 7.31 -3.88
CA ALA A 75 -3.67 8.04 -3.06
C ALA A 75 -3.89 9.56 -3.11
N ALA A 76 -4.15 10.10 -4.31
CA ALA A 76 -4.50 11.50 -4.49
C ALA A 76 -5.80 11.87 -3.75
N HIS A 77 -6.83 11.01 -3.81
CA HIS A 77 -8.09 11.20 -3.10
C HIS A 77 -7.92 11.20 -1.57
N LEU A 78 -7.01 10.37 -1.06
CA LEU A 78 -6.70 10.28 0.37
C LEU A 78 -5.67 11.32 0.84
N GLU A 79 -5.13 12.12 -0.08
CA GLU A 79 -4.05 13.09 0.15
C GLU A 79 -2.78 12.45 0.75
N ILE A 80 -2.46 11.24 0.29
CA ILE A 80 -1.30 10.47 0.75
C ILE A 80 -0.24 10.44 -0.37
N PRO A 81 1.06 10.70 -0.08
CA PRO A 81 2.13 10.55 -1.04
C PRO A 81 2.13 9.18 -1.71
N PHE A 82 2.21 9.17 -3.04
CA PHE A 82 2.20 7.97 -3.87
C PHE A 82 3.56 7.70 -4.49
N PHE A 83 3.98 6.45 -4.43
CA PHE A 83 5.16 5.93 -5.10
C PHE A 83 4.77 4.67 -5.88
N SER A 84 5.38 4.48 -7.04
CA SER A 84 5.26 3.24 -7.82
C SER A 84 6.64 2.72 -8.22
N CYS A 85 6.80 1.41 -8.22
CA CYS A 85 7.93 0.75 -8.86
C CYS A 85 7.44 -0.30 -9.85
N GLU A 86 8.20 -0.46 -10.92
CA GLU A 86 7.98 -1.50 -11.93
C GLU A 86 9.02 -2.58 -11.73
N ILE A 87 8.55 -3.83 -11.65
CA ILE A 87 9.42 -5.00 -11.55
C ILE A 87 9.05 -5.94 -12.69
N ASP A 88 9.97 -6.12 -13.63
CA ASP A 88 9.85 -7.17 -14.64
C ASP A 88 10.16 -8.53 -14.00
N VAL A 89 9.12 -9.16 -13.45
CA VAL A 89 9.22 -10.46 -12.80
C VAL A 89 9.69 -11.55 -13.78
N ALA A 90 9.38 -11.42 -15.07
CA ALA A 90 9.78 -12.38 -16.09
C ALA A 90 11.28 -12.28 -16.40
N ALA A 91 11.83 -11.06 -16.48
CA ALA A 91 13.27 -10.84 -16.56
C ALA A 91 13.99 -11.33 -15.29
N LEU A 92 13.41 -11.09 -14.12
CA LEU A 92 13.98 -11.53 -12.84
C LEU A 92 14.04 -13.07 -12.75
N ALA A 93 12.98 -13.77 -13.15
CA ALA A 93 12.94 -15.24 -13.16
C ALA A 93 13.94 -15.87 -14.14
N LYS A 94 14.18 -15.24 -15.30
CA LYS A 94 15.25 -15.65 -16.22
C LYS A 94 16.65 -15.42 -15.64
N ALA A 95 16.84 -14.36 -14.87
CA ALA A 95 18.14 -14.02 -14.27
C ALA A 95 18.48 -14.89 -13.04
N THR A 96 17.48 -15.35 -12.28
CA THR A 96 17.70 -16.16 -11.06
C THR A 96 17.64 -17.67 -11.28
N GLY A 97 17.48 -18.13 -12.52
CA GLY A 97 17.64 -19.56 -12.87
C GLY A 97 16.53 -20.47 -12.31
N GLY A 98 15.32 -19.95 -12.13
CA GLY A 98 14.16 -20.76 -11.72
C GLY A 98 13.64 -21.62 -12.88
N GLY A 99 14.24 -22.79 -13.05
CA GLY A 99 13.74 -23.92 -13.84
C GLY A 99 13.49 -25.14 -12.96
#